data_AF-A0A836K951-F1
#
_entry.id   AF-A0A836K951-F1
#
_cell.length_a   1.000
_cell.length_b   1.000
_cell.length_c   1.000
_cell.angle_alpha   90.00
_cell.angle_beta   90.00
_cell.angle_gamma   90.00
#
_symmetry.space_group_name_H-M   'P 1'
#
loop_
_entity.id
_entity.type
_entity.pdbx_description
1 polymer ?
#
loop_
_entity_poly.entity_id
_entity_poly.type
_entity_poly.pdbx_seq_one_letter_code
_entity_poly.pdbx_strand_id
1 'polypeptide(L)'
;MSAVTSNDSADHCVDPVNLTHRYIQDHKLNELFGHLLQLVLYHRPDDPRAFLAEEVRKIREEKVSSSLFTERDLETMFEMIDVTAQRWITVAQLCNTCRNLATASSACNGSTGGSVLTAEQEAVIAAAGDAAGHVTMDNFKEVLSSHLFTRNMWS
;
A
#
# COMPACT_ATOMS: atom_id res chain seq x y z
N MET A 1 16.94 -37.36 -54.04
CA MET A 1 17.23 -35.98 -53.59
C MET A 1 16.15 -35.62 -52.58
N SER A 2 16.40 -35.92 -51.31
CA SER A 2 15.42 -35.68 -50.24
C SER A 2 15.64 -34.29 -49.66
N ALA A 3 14.56 -33.51 -49.64
CA ALA A 3 14.51 -32.17 -49.10
C ALA A 3 14.85 -32.17 -47.61
N VAL A 4 15.87 -31.40 -47.22
CA VAL A 4 16.08 -31.00 -45.84
C VAL A 4 15.11 -29.84 -45.61
N THR A 5 14.00 -30.11 -44.92
CA THR A 5 13.17 -29.03 -44.38
C THR A 5 13.88 -28.52 -43.15
N SER A 6 14.68 -27.46 -43.33
CA SER A 6 15.20 -26.66 -42.23
C SER A 6 14.01 -26.03 -41.50
N ASN A 7 13.52 -26.72 -40.48
CA ASN A 7 12.72 -26.12 -39.43
C ASN A 7 13.71 -25.37 -38.53
N ASP A 8 14.13 -24.19 -38.97
CA ASP A 8 15.02 -23.34 -38.20
C ASP A 8 14.16 -22.69 -37.11
N SER A 9 14.42 -23.18 -35.91
CA SER A 9 13.80 -22.86 -34.65
C SER A 9 13.52 -21.37 -34.52
N ALA A 10 12.26 -21.01 -34.37
CA ALA A 10 11.86 -19.72 -33.80
C ALA A 10 12.23 -19.72 -32.30
N ASP A 11 13.54 -19.69 -32.02
CA ASP A 11 14.08 -19.43 -30.70
C ASP A 11 13.94 -17.91 -30.50
N HIS A 12 12.74 -17.51 -30.11
CA HIS A 12 12.45 -16.14 -29.72
C HIS A 12 13.32 -15.87 -28.49
N CYS A 13 14.51 -15.32 -28.72
CA CYS A 13 15.40 -14.80 -27.69
C CYS A 13 14.61 -13.76 -26.91
N VAL A 14 13.95 -14.19 -25.84
CA VAL A 14 13.23 -13.28 -24.96
C VAL A 14 14.30 -12.48 -24.24
N ASP A 15 14.32 -11.18 -24.48
CA ASP A 15 15.28 -10.27 -23.87
C ASP A 15 15.26 -10.43 -22.33
N PRO A 16 16.38 -10.84 -21.70
CA PRO A 16 16.43 -11.07 -20.26
C PRO A 16 16.12 -9.80 -19.45
N VAL A 17 16.36 -8.61 -20.01
CA VAL A 17 16.02 -7.33 -19.36
C VAL A 17 14.50 -7.17 -19.27
N ASN A 18 13.78 -7.45 -20.36
CA ASN A 18 12.31 -7.40 -20.38
C ASN A 18 11.69 -8.41 -19.40
N LEU A 19 12.24 -9.63 -19.30
CA LEU A 19 11.79 -10.62 -18.32
C LEU A 19 11.98 -10.12 -16.88
N THR A 20 13.13 -9.53 -16.59
CA THR A 20 13.44 -9.00 -15.26
C THR A 20 12.51 -7.84 -14.90
N HIS A 21 12.30 -6.90 -15.82
CA HIS A 21 11.38 -5.78 -15.61
C HIS A 21 9.96 -6.25 -15.34
N ARG A 22 9.49 -7.23 -16.12
CA ARG A 22 8.16 -7.81 -15.93
C ARG A 22 8.03 -8.49 -14.58
N TYR A 23 9.03 -9.27 -14.17
CA TYR A 23 9.04 -9.91 -12.85
C TYR A 23 8.97 -8.88 -11.71
N ILE A 24 9.76 -7.80 -11.79
CA ILE A 24 9.75 -6.72 -10.77
C ILE A 24 8.36 -6.08 -10.67
N GLN A 25 7.70 -5.83 -11.79
CA GLN A 25 6.37 -5.22 -11.85
C GLN A 25 5.27 -6.18 -11.38
N ASP A 26 5.23 -7.39 -11.94
CA ASP A 26 4.22 -8.41 -11.63
C ASP A 26 4.25 -8.79 -10.14
N HIS A 27 5.41 -8.70 -9.48
CA HIS A 27 5.58 -8.99 -8.06
C HIS A 27 5.74 -7.77 -7.16
N LYS A 28 5.51 -6.55 -7.67
CA LYS A 28 5.56 -5.29 -6.89
C LYS A 28 6.79 -5.17 -6.00
N LEU A 29 7.96 -5.56 -6.54
CA LEU A 29 9.19 -5.64 -5.72
C LEU A 29 9.66 -4.26 -5.27
N ASN A 30 9.45 -3.23 -6.08
CA ASN A 30 9.84 -1.86 -5.73
C ASN A 30 9.06 -1.36 -4.50
N GLU A 31 7.77 -1.65 -4.43
CA GLU A 31 6.88 -1.33 -3.33
C GLU A 31 7.30 -2.10 -2.07
N LEU A 32 7.62 -3.39 -2.21
CA LEU A 32 8.13 -4.21 -1.12
C LEU A 32 9.44 -3.65 -0.55
N PHE A 33 10.43 -3.38 -1.42
CA PHE A 33 11.71 -2.82 -0.97
C PHE A 33 11.54 -1.43 -0.37
N GLY A 34 10.68 -0.59 -0.95
CA GLY A 34 10.36 0.73 -0.41
C GLY A 34 9.81 0.64 1.01
N HIS A 35 8.87 -0.26 1.25
CA HIS A 35 8.29 -0.50 2.57
C HIS A 35 9.32 -0.99 3.58
N LEU A 36 10.10 -2.02 3.23
CA LEU A 36 11.14 -2.58 4.10
C LEU A 36 12.20 -1.53 4.47
N LEU A 37 12.61 -0.71 3.50
CA LEU A 37 13.54 0.38 3.74
C LEU A 37 12.94 1.43 4.69
N GLN A 38 11.67 1.76 4.54
CA GLN A 38 10.97 2.71 5.40
C GLN A 38 10.94 2.23 6.86
N LEU A 39 10.67 0.94 7.08
CA LEU A 39 10.71 0.34 8.42
C LEU A 39 12.10 0.43 9.05
N VAL A 40 13.15 0.12 8.29
CA VAL A 40 14.54 0.21 8.80
C VAL A 40 14.93 1.65 9.14
N LEU A 41 14.59 2.61 8.28
CA LEU A 41 14.91 4.03 8.51
C LEU A 41 14.18 4.61 9.71
N TYR A 42 12.93 4.19 9.92
CA TYR A 42 12.09 4.64 11.04
C TYR A 42 12.52 4.02 12.36
N HIS A 43 12.61 2.68 12.42
CA HIS A 43 12.89 1.98 13.68
C HIS A 43 14.37 1.98 14.06
N ARG A 44 15.29 2.14 13.09
CA ARG A 44 16.75 2.08 13.26
C ARG A 44 17.19 0.93 14.18
N PRO A 45 16.85 -0.32 13.83
CA PRO A 45 17.18 -1.47 14.67
C PRO A 45 18.69 -1.67 14.76
N ASP A 46 19.16 -2.20 15.89
CA ASP A 46 20.57 -2.53 16.10
C ASP A 46 21.08 -3.61 15.12
N ASP A 47 20.21 -4.56 14.75
CA ASP A 47 20.46 -5.56 13.71
C ASP A 47 19.39 -5.46 12.60
N PRO A 48 19.65 -4.67 11.54
CA PRO A 48 18.73 -4.52 10.41
C PRO A 48 18.45 -5.84 9.66
N ARG A 49 19.40 -6.77 9.64
CA ARG A 49 19.23 -8.02 8.90
C ARG A 49 18.27 -8.94 9.64
N ALA A 50 18.42 -9.09 10.95
CA ALA A 50 17.51 -9.87 11.77
C ALA A 50 16.09 -9.27 11.74
N PHE A 51 15.99 -7.94 11.86
CA PHE A 51 14.72 -7.22 11.78
C PHE A 51 13.98 -7.47 10.46
N LEU A 52 14.67 -7.31 9.32
CA LEU A 52 14.07 -7.54 8.00
C LEU A 52 13.72 -9.01 7.75
N ALA A 53 14.53 -9.95 8.24
CA ALA A 53 14.23 -11.38 8.11
C ALA A 53 12.92 -11.75 8.83
N GLU A 54 12.71 -11.20 10.02
CA GLU A 54 11.48 -11.39 10.78
C GLU A 54 10.29 -10.71 10.10
N GLU A 55 10.47 -9.50 9.57
CA GLU A 55 9.40 -8.80 8.84
C GLU A 55 8.96 -9.60 7.61
N VAL A 56 9.90 -10.07 6.79
CA VAL A 56 9.61 -10.94 5.63
C VAL A 56 8.96 -12.26 6.04
N ARG A 57 9.27 -12.79 7.23
CA ARG A 57 8.61 -13.99 7.78
C ARG A 57 7.14 -13.72 8.08
N LYS A 58 6.81 -12.66 8.83
CA LYS A 58 5.42 -12.28 9.16
C LYS A 58 4.58 -12.07 7.91
N ILE A 59 5.15 -11.32 6.98
CA ILE A 59 4.62 -11.09 5.65
C ILE A 59 4.25 -12.40 4.93
N ARG A 60 5.15 -13.39 4.95
CA ARG A 60 4.98 -14.63 4.19
C ARG A 60 3.94 -15.53 4.85
N GLU A 61 4.00 -15.65 6.18
CA GLU A 61 3.25 -16.62 6.97
C GLU A 61 1.89 -16.10 7.44
N GLU A 62 1.86 -14.84 7.88
CA GLU A 62 0.68 -14.20 8.48
C GLU A 62 -0.06 -13.32 7.47
N LYS A 63 0.57 -13.01 6.32
CA LYS A 63 0.03 -12.05 5.32
C LYS A 63 -0.21 -10.67 5.90
N VAL A 64 0.54 -10.32 6.95
CA VAL A 64 0.52 -9.03 7.62
C VAL A 64 1.87 -8.35 7.43
N SER A 65 1.83 -7.06 7.11
CA SER A 65 2.99 -6.17 7.13
C SER A 65 2.89 -5.19 8.28
N SER A 66 4.01 -4.87 8.92
CA SER A 66 4.07 -3.89 9.99
C SER A 66 3.68 -2.50 9.48
N SER A 67 2.67 -1.89 10.11
CA SER A 67 2.32 -0.49 9.86
C SER A 67 3.36 0.44 10.47
N LEU A 68 3.66 1.54 9.80
CA LEU A 68 4.44 2.64 10.37
C LEU A 68 3.63 3.53 11.30
N PHE A 69 2.30 3.50 11.14
CA PHE A 69 1.38 4.20 12.01
C PHE A 69 1.07 3.33 13.20
N THR A 70 1.30 3.89 14.39
CA THR A 70 0.84 3.33 15.65
C THR A 70 -0.63 3.68 15.87
N GLU A 71 -1.28 2.97 16.78
CA GLU A 71 -2.66 3.29 17.18
C GLU A 71 -2.79 4.75 17.67
N ARG A 72 -1.78 5.23 18.42
CA ARG A 72 -1.73 6.61 18.90
C ARG A 72 -1.64 7.63 17.77
N ASP A 73 -0.94 7.30 16.68
CA ASP A 73 -0.86 8.20 15.52
C ASP A 73 -2.24 8.34 14.86
N LEU A 74 -2.97 7.22 14.72
CA LEU A 74 -4.33 7.23 14.17
C LEU A 74 -5.31 8.00 15.05
N GLU A 75 -5.20 7.84 16.38
CA GLU A 75 -6.00 8.62 17.34
C GLU A 75 -5.71 10.11 17.20
N THR A 76 -4.44 10.48 17.17
CA THR A 76 -4.02 11.87 17.02
C THR A 76 -4.54 12.45 15.70
N MET A 77 -4.47 11.69 14.60
CA MET A 77 -5.01 12.09 13.30
C MET A 77 -6.52 12.33 13.35
N PHE A 78 -7.27 11.43 13.97
CA PHE A 78 -8.71 11.59 14.12
C PHE A 78 -9.05 12.82 14.97
N GLU A 79 -8.34 13.06 16.07
CA GLU A 79 -8.55 14.23 16.92
C GLU A 79 -8.23 15.55 16.21
N MET A 80 -7.26 15.56 15.30
CA MET A 80 -7.00 16.73 14.45
C MET A 80 -8.13 17.02 13.45
N ILE A 81 -8.92 16.01 13.08
CA ILE A 81 -10.05 16.14 12.14
C ILE A 81 -11.34 16.49 12.91
N ASP A 82 -11.55 15.87 14.07
CA ASP A 82 -12.67 16.12 14.99
C ASP A 82 -12.42 17.40 15.83
N VAL A 83 -12.35 18.55 15.15
CA VAL A 83 -12.15 19.86 15.79
C VAL A 83 -13.27 20.21 16.78
N THR A 84 -14.46 19.63 16.60
CA THR A 84 -15.64 19.84 17.44
C THR A 84 -15.67 18.93 18.68
N ALA A 85 -14.71 18.00 18.82
CA ALA A 85 -14.61 17.01 19.90
C ALA A 85 -15.90 16.17 20.08
N GLN A 86 -16.61 15.93 18.98
CA GLN A 86 -17.88 15.20 18.97
C GLN A 86 -17.69 13.67 18.95
N ARG A 87 -16.44 13.20 18.86
CA ARG A 87 -16.04 11.79 18.75
C ARG A 87 -16.50 11.11 17.47
N TRP A 88 -16.84 11.90 16.45
CA TRP A 88 -17.15 11.45 15.11
C TRP A 88 -16.66 12.46 14.08
N ILE A 89 -16.39 11.98 12.87
CA ILE A 89 -16.12 12.81 11.70
C ILE A 89 -17.10 12.44 10.58
N THR A 90 -17.30 13.31 9.61
CA THR A 90 -18.12 12.99 8.44
C THR A 90 -17.36 12.07 7.46
N VAL A 91 -18.10 11.27 6.69
CA VAL A 91 -17.54 10.50 5.56
C VAL A 91 -16.73 11.39 4.61
N ALA A 92 -17.17 12.63 4.38
CA ALA A 92 -16.45 13.59 3.53
C ALA A 92 -15.08 13.98 4.13
N GLN A 93 -15.01 14.18 5.44
CA GLN A 93 -13.74 14.45 6.14
C GLN A 93 -12.80 13.24 6.07
N LEU A 94 -13.30 12.02 6.30
CA LEU A 94 -12.52 10.80 6.12
C LEU A 94 -11.97 10.70 4.69
N CYS A 95 -12.82 10.90 3.69
CA CYS A 95 -12.43 10.81 2.28
C CYS A 95 -11.32 11.81 1.92
N ASN A 96 -11.45 13.07 2.38
CA ASN A 96 -10.41 14.08 2.17
C ASN A 96 -9.10 13.73 2.88
N THR A 97 -9.17 13.21 4.11
CA THR A 97 -7.99 12.72 4.83
C THR A 97 -7.30 11.60 4.06
N CYS A 98 -8.03 10.61 3.55
CA CYS A 98 -7.47 9.52 2.75
C CYS A 98 -6.77 10.04 1.48
N ARG A 99 -7.35 11.01 0.77
CA ARG A 99 -6.70 11.66 -0.41
C ARG A 99 -5.41 12.39 -0.02
N ASN A 100 -5.42 13.10 1.10
CA ASN A 100 -4.25 13.83 1.57
C ASN A 100 -3.09 12.88 1.96
N LEU A 101 -3.42 11.75 2.59
CA LEU A 101 -2.42 10.74 2.95
C LEU A 101 -1.85 10.05 1.70
N ALA A 102 -2.69 9.70 0.74
CA ALA A 102 -2.27 9.06 -0.51
C ALA A 102 -1.41 9.97 -1.40
N THR A 103 -1.64 11.29 -1.36
CA THR A 103 -0.81 12.26 -2.08
C THR A 103 0.52 12.51 -1.39
N ALA A 104 0.56 12.54 -0.06
CA ALA A 104 1.80 12.63 0.71
C ALA A 104 2.72 11.41 0.50
N SER A 105 2.18 10.20 0.38
CA SER A 105 2.97 9.00 0.10
C SER A 105 3.49 8.93 -1.34
N SER A 106 2.84 9.60 -2.29
CA SER A 106 3.20 9.57 -3.72
C SER A 106 4.23 10.64 -4.11
N ALA A 107 4.41 11.68 -3.28
CA ALA A 107 5.26 12.83 -3.57
C ALA A 107 6.77 12.51 -3.66
N CYS A 108 7.21 11.32 -3.22
CA CYS A 108 8.59 10.85 -3.38
C CYS A 108 8.90 10.24 -4.75
N ASN A 109 7.87 9.98 -5.58
CA ASN A 109 8.05 9.57 -6.97
C ASN A 109 7.63 10.75 -7.87
N GLY A 110 8.54 11.27 -8.69
CA GLY A 110 8.35 12.44 -9.56
C GLY A 110 7.32 12.28 -10.70
N SER A 111 6.26 11.51 -10.51
CA SER A 111 5.11 11.43 -11.40
C SER A 111 3.99 12.33 -10.88
N THR A 112 3.82 13.47 -11.55
CA THR A 112 2.71 14.42 -11.35
C THR A 112 1.40 13.81 -11.84
N GLY A 113 0.86 12.85 -11.10
CA GLY A 113 -0.51 12.38 -11.25
C GLY A 113 -1.15 12.45 -9.86
N GLY A 114 -2.15 13.31 -9.69
CA GLY A 114 -2.90 13.36 -8.44
C GLY A 114 -3.41 11.97 -8.11
N SER A 115 -3.03 11.44 -6.94
CA SER A 115 -3.45 10.11 -6.50
C SER A 115 -4.95 10.15 -6.24
N VAL A 116 -5.72 9.74 -7.25
CA VAL A 116 -7.17 9.60 -7.20
C VAL A 116 -7.45 8.30 -6.46
N LEU A 117 -8.20 8.38 -5.36
CA LEU A 117 -8.76 7.19 -4.73
C LEU A 117 -9.60 6.45 -5.77
N THR A 118 -9.43 5.14 -5.91
CA THR A 118 -10.23 4.35 -6.84
C THR A 118 -11.69 4.39 -6.44
N ALA A 119 -12.61 4.21 -7.39
CA ALA A 119 -14.04 4.21 -7.10
C ALA A 119 -14.43 3.17 -6.02
N GLU A 120 -13.70 2.05 -5.96
CA GLU A 120 -13.86 1.03 -4.92
C GLU A 120 -13.48 1.57 -3.53
N GLN A 121 -12.41 2.37 -3.43
CA GLN A 121 -11.97 2.97 -2.17
C GLN A 121 -12.98 4.01 -1.66
N GLU A 122 -13.52 4.83 -2.56
CA GLU A 122 -14.56 5.80 -2.19
C GLU A 122 -15.85 5.10 -1.72
N ALA A 123 -16.20 3.96 -2.32
CA ALA A 123 -17.35 3.16 -1.88
C ALA A 123 -17.15 2.57 -0.48
N VAL A 124 -15.95 2.09 -0.15
CA VAL A 124 -15.63 1.59 1.21
C VAL A 124 -15.67 2.72 2.23
N ILE A 125 -15.10 3.88 1.91
CA ILE A 125 -15.14 5.05 2.78
C ILE A 125 -16.59 5.49 3.01
N ALA A 126 -17.43 5.44 1.98
CA ALA A 126 -18.86 5.73 2.11
C ALA A 126 -19.59 4.72 2.99
N ALA A 127 -19.23 3.44 2.92
CA ALA A 127 -19.81 2.37 3.73
C ALA A 127 -19.41 2.44 5.23
N ALA A 128 -18.35 3.16 5.57
CA ALA A 128 -17.90 3.32 6.95
C ALA A 128 -18.75 4.30 7.78
N GLY A 129 -19.58 5.10 7.10
CA GLY A 129 -20.51 6.03 7.74
C GLY A 129 -21.76 5.34 8.27
N ASP A 130 -22.30 5.83 9.39
CA ASP A 130 -23.61 5.44 9.89
C ASP A 130 -24.76 6.05 9.04
N ALA A 131 -26.02 5.85 9.46
CA ALA A 131 -27.19 6.40 8.78
C ALA A 131 -27.22 7.95 8.71
N ALA A 132 -26.41 8.64 9.53
CA ALA A 132 -26.23 10.09 9.52
C ALA A 132 -24.96 10.52 8.78
N GLY A 133 -24.15 9.59 8.28
CA GLY A 133 -22.87 9.86 7.62
C GLY A 133 -21.72 10.16 8.58
N HIS A 134 -21.84 9.76 9.85
CA HIS A 134 -20.80 9.87 10.86
C HIS A 134 -19.92 8.63 10.89
N VAL A 135 -18.63 8.85 11.10
CA VAL A 135 -17.59 7.83 11.20
C VAL A 135 -16.96 7.97 12.58
N THR A 136 -17.00 6.90 13.37
CA THR A 136 -16.37 6.82 14.69
C THR A 136 -14.86 6.56 14.55
N MET A 137 -14.12 6.73 15.65
CA MET A 137 -12.70 6.39 15.72
C MET A 137 -12.41 4.95 15.28
N ASP A 138 -13.24 4.00 15.69
CA ASP A 138 -13.01 2.58 15.39
C ASP A 138 -13.18 2.29 13.89
N ASN A 139 -14.25 2.80 13.29
CA ASN A 139 -14.47 2.69 11.84
C ASN A 139 -13.36 3.41 11.05
N PHE A 140 -12.88 4.56 11.57
CA PHE A 140 -11.75 5.28 11.00
C PHE A 140 -10.47 4.44 11.00
N LYS A 141 -10.12 3.86 12.16
CA LYS A 141 -8.95 2.98 12.32
C LYS A 141 -9.05 1.78 11.36
N GLU A 142 -10.21 1.14 11.29
CA GLU A 142 -10.46 -0.03 10.44
C GLU A 142 -10.28 0.28 8.95
N VAL A 143 -10.84 1.40 8.47
CA VAL A 143 -10.71 1.81 7.06
C VAL A 143 -9.25 2.05 6.71
N LEU A 144 -8.50 2.76 7.56
CA LEU A 144 -7.10 3.06 7.28
C LEU A 144 -6.22 1.81 7.35
N SER A 145 -6.40 0.94 8.35
CA SER A 145 -5.64 -0.30 8.50
C SER A 145 -5.89 -1.27 7.36
N SER A 146 -7.13 -1.40 6.91
CA SER A 146 -7.54 -2.41 5.91
C SER A 146 -7.32 -1.96 4.47
N HIS A 147 -7.34 -0.64 4.19
CA HIS A 147 -7.33 -0.16 2.80
C HIS A 147 -6.14 0.70 2.42
N LEU A 148 -5.54 1.45 3.35
CA LEU A 148 -4.37 2.28 3.03
C LEU A 148 -3.05 1.60 3.36
N PHE A 149 -2.97 0.83 4.45
CA PHE A 149 -1.70 0.30 4.93
C PHE A 149 -1.39 -1.14 4.54
N THR A 150 -2.39 -1.96 4.24
CA THR A 150 -2.20 -3.40 3.94
C THR A 150 -2.38 -3.77 2.47
N ARG A 151 -3.09 -2.95 1.69
CA ARG A 151 -3.85 -3.49 0.55
C ARG A 151 -3.08 -3.64 -0.77
N ASN A 152 -1.84 -3.19 -0.88
CA ASN A 152 -1.14 -3.24 -2.18
C ASN A 152 0.15 -4.05 -2.24
N MET A 153 0.56 -4.71 -1.16
CA MET A 153 1.80 -5.50 -1.19
C MET A 153 1.59 -7.02 -1.41
N TRP A 154 0.40 -7.56 -1.10
CA TRP A 154 0.22 -9.01 -0.93
C TRP A 154 -0.84 -9.68 -1.81
N SER A 155 -1.50 -8.91 -2.70
CA SER A 155 -2.37 -9.42 -3.76
C SER A 155 -1.68 -9.34 -5.11
#